data_AF-A0A337S6K1-F1
#
_entry.id   AF-A0A337S6K1-F1
#
_cell.length_a   1.000
_cell.length_b   1.000
_cell.length_c   1.000
_cell.angle_alpha   90.00
_cell.angle_beta   90.00
_cell.angle_gamma   90.00
#
_symmetry.space_group_name_H-M   'P 1'
#
loop_
_entity.id
_entity.type
_entity.pdbx_description
1 polymer ?
#
loop_
_entity_poly.entity_id
_entity_poly.type
_entity_poly.pdbx_seq_one_letter_code
_entity_poly.pdbx_strand_id
1 'polypeptide(L)'
;MDRHIPMHALPEEIQKMSPEEKVCKYCGVSYLILHEFKAMEEKMKAMEKEMKFYQGSVDREKRLQEKLRSLSQDFEQYKIDNESKTEILFFSVIYLVERKVQEINRL
;
A
#
# COMPACT_ATOMS: atom_id res chain seq x y z
N MET A 1 26.25 14.33 -25.00
CA MET A 1 26.00 13.59 -26.25
C MET A 1 24.57 13.89 -26.66
N ASP A 2 24.38 14.69 -27.70
CA ASP A 2 23.05 15.03 -28.22
C ASP A 2 22.33 13.75 -28.68
N ARG A 3 21.22 13.43 -28.02
CA ARG A 3 20.40 12.27 -28.38
C ARG A 3 19.66 12.62 -29.67
N HIS A 4 20.15 12.11 -30.80
CA HIS A 4 19.42 12.23 -32.06
C HIS A 4 18.08 11.48 -31.92
N ILE A 5 16.97 12.22 -31.97
CA ILE A 5 15.61 11.67 -31.97
C ILE A 5 15.24 11.49 -33.45
N PRO A 6 14.99 10.26 -33.94
CA PRO A 6 14.46 10.03 -35.26
C PRO A 6 13.20 10.86 -35.42
N MET A 7 13.22 11.74 -36.42
CA MET A 7 12.12 12.65 -36.73
C MET A 7 10.86 11.91 -37.23
N HIS A 8 11.02 10.67 -37.66
CA HIS A 8 9.95 9.84 -38.21
C HIS A 8 9.93 8.48 -37.53
N ALA A 9 8.72 7.95 -37.35
CA ALA A 9 8.51 6.58 -36.89
C ALA A 9 9.02 5.59 -37.95
N LEU A 10 9.35 4.38 -37.50
CA LEU A 10 9.71 3.30 -38.39
C LEU A 10 8.49 2.94 -39.28
N PRO A 11 8.63 2.68 -40.58
CA PRO A 11 7.52 2.26 -41.44
C PRO A 11 6.79 1.02 -40.92
N GLU A 12 5.47 0.91 -41.17
CA GLU A 12 4.64 -0.19 -40.67
C GLU A 12 5.13 -1.56 -41.12
N GLU A 13 5.66 -1.65 -42.34
CA GLU A 13 6.20 -2.89 -42.92
C GLU A 13 7.33 -3.42 -42.05
N ILE A 14 8.23 -2.53 -41.63
CA ILE A 14 9.39 -2.88 -40.80
C ILE A 14 8.96 -3.16 -39.36
N GLN A 15 7.97 -2.44 -38.84
CA GLN A 15 7.43 -2.74 -37.52
C GLN A 15 6.84 -4.15 -37.45
N LYS A 16 6.11 -4.58 -38.49
CA LYS A 16 5.43 -5.89 -38.58
C LYS A 16 6.37 -7.05 -38.96
N MET A 17 7.60 -6.79 -39.40
CA MET A 17 8.59 -7.83 -39.67
C MET A 17 8.90 -8.67 -38.43
N SER A 18 9.24 -9.94 -38.65
CA SER A 18 9.63 -10.83 -37.57
C SER A 18 10.99 -10.42 -36.97
N PRO A 19 11.28 -10.79 -35.70
CA PRO A 19 12.59 -10.53 -35.10
C PRO A 19 13.75 -11.17 -35.89
N GLU A 20 13.55 -12.34 -36.49
CA GLU A 20 14.59 -13.03 -37.27
C GLU A 20 14.96 -12.27 -38.54
N GLU A 21 14.00 -11.55 -39.14
CA GLU A 21 14.22 -10.71 -40.34
C GLU A 21 14.96 -9.42 -40.02
N LYS A 22 14.88 -8.96 -38.77
CA LYS A 22 15.53 -7.73 -38.28
C LYS A 22 16.99 -7.95 -37.92
N VAL A 23 17.49 -9.18 -37.98
CA VAL A 23 18.84 -9.55 -37.53
C VAL A 23 19.75 -9.86 -38.72
N CYS A 24 21.00 -9.41 -38.63
CA CYS A 24 22.01 -9.75 -39.62
C CYS A 24 22.33 -11.25 -39.57
N LYS A 25 22.18 -11.95 -40.71
CA LYS A 25 22.46 -13.39 -40.82
C LYS A 25 23.93 -13.77 -40.60
N TYR A 26 24.85 -12.81 -40.71
CA TYR A 26 26.29 -13.07 -40.54
C TYR A 26 26.77 -12.80 -39.11
N CYS A 27 26.46 -11.64 -38.55
CA CYS A 27 26.93 -11.26 -37.21
C CYS A 27 25.89 -11.38 -36.09
N GLY A 28 24.62 -11.64 -36.42
CA GLY A 28 23.54 -11.78 -35.43
C GLY A 28 23.08 -10.46 -34.79
N VAL A 29 23.58 -9.33 -35.29
CA VAL A 29 23.27 -8.01 -34.74
C VAL A 29 21.99 -7.47 -35.39
N SER A 30 21.07 -6.90 -34.60
CA SER A 30 19.85 -6.27 -35.12
C SER A 30 20.18 -5.06 -36.00
N TYR A 31 19.50 -4.94 -37.13
CA TYR A 31 19.53 -3.73 -37.96
C TYR A 31 18.83 -2.55 -37.29
N LEU A 32 18.05 -2.80 -36.22
CA LEU A 32 17.20 -1.83 -35.54
C LEU A 32 17.60 -1.62 -34.07
N ILE A 33 18.85 -1.92 -33.71
CA ILE A 33 19.39 -1.78 -32.35
C ILE A 33 18.96 -0.46 -31.69
N LEU A 34 19.13 0.67 -32.39
CA LEU A 34 18.81 1.98 -31.82
C LEU A 34 17.32 2.13 -31.46
N HIS A 35 16.42 1.58 -32.27
CA HIS A 35 14.99 1.60 -32.00
C HIS A 35 14.63 0.70 -30.81
N GLU A 36 15.23 -0.48 -30.75
CA GLU A 36 15.06 -1.43 -29.64
C GLU A 36 15.52 -0.81 -28.31
N PHE A 37 16.69 -0.16 -28.30
CA PHE A 37 17.18 0.56 -27.11
C PHE A 37 16.25 1.68 -26.68
N LYS A 38 15.65 2.43 -27.60
CA LYS A 38 14.69 3.48 -27.25
C LYS A 38 13.40 2.92 -26.68
N ALA A 39 12.85 1.87 -27.28
CA ALA A 39 11.67 1.20 -26.74
C ALA A 39 11.95 0.65 -25.34
N MET A 40 13.14 0.11 -25.10
CA MET A 40 13.57 -0.31 -23.77
C MET A 40 13.72 0.87 -22.81
N GLU A 41 14.35 1.98 -23.23
CA GLU A 41 14.50 3.20 -22.40
C GLU A 41 13.14 3.76 -21.99
N GLU A 42 12.17 3.81 -22.90
CA GLU A 42 10.81 4.28 -22.60
C GLU A 42 10.07 3.36 -21.64
N LYS A 43 10.16 2.04 -21.84
CA LYS A 43 9.63 1.05 -20.88
C LYS A 43 10.27 1.19 -19.51
N MET A 44 11.59 1.38 -19.45
CA MET A 44 12.29 1.62 -18.19
C MET A 44 11.82 2.91 -17.51
N LYS A 45 11.65 4.01 -18.25
CA LYS A 45 11.10 5.26 -17.69
C LYS A 45 9.68 5.09 -17.16
N ALA A 46 8.83 4.33 -17.85
CA ALA A 46 7.48 4.03 -17.37
C ALA A 46 7.53 3.21 -16.08
N MET A 47 8.34 2.15 -16.06
CA MET A 47 8.53 1.28 -14.90
C MET A 47 9.13 2.04 -13.70
N GLU A 48 10.08 2.95 -13.92
CA GLU A 48 10.63 3.80 -12.86
C GLU A 48 9.57 4.72 -12.23
N LYS A 49 8.64 5.25 -13.03
CA LYS A 49 7.53 6.07 -12.51
C LYS A 49 6.59 5.23 -11.65
N GLU A 50 6.23 4.04 -12.11
CA GLU A 50 5.41 3.11 -11.34
C GLU A 50 6.09 2.70 -10.03
N MET A 51 7.38 2.37 -10.08
CA MET A 51 8.14 1.97 -8.90
C MET A 51 8.19 3.09 -7.84
N LYS A 52 8.38 4.35 -8.26
CA LYS A 52 8.30 5.51 -7.34
C LYS A 52 6.91 5.68 -6.73
N PHE A 53 5.86 5.45 -7.51
CA PHE A 53 4.49 5.49 -7.00
C PHE A 53 4.26 4.44 -5.91
N TYR A 54 4.68 3.20 -6.15
CA TYR A 54 4.53 2.10 -5.19
C TYR A 54 5.39 2.28 -3.94
N GLN A 55 6.61 2.79 -4.06
CA GLN A 55 7.44 3.15 -2.90
C GLN A 55 6.71 4.11 -1.95
N GLY A 56 6.08 5.15 -2.49
CA GLY A 56 5.26 6.06 -1.69
C GLY A 56 4.02 5.41 -1.07
N SER A 57 3.47 4.36 -1.70
CA SER A 57 2.35 3.59 -1.13
C SER A 57 2.77 2.78 0.08
N VAL A 58 3.95 2.15 0.06
CA VAL A 58 4.48 1.38 1.19
C VAL A 58 4.59 2.24 2.45
N ASP A 59 5.11 3.46 2.33
CA ASP A 59 5.22 4.39 3.47
C ASP A 59 3.85 4.82 4.00
N ARG A 60 2.87 5.03 3.10
CA ARG A 60 1.49 5.36 3.51
C ARG A 60 0.83 4.20 4.24
N GLU A 61 0.99 2.99 3.72
CA GLU A 61 0.42 1.78 4.29
C GLU A 61 1.01 1.48 5.67
N LYS A 62 2.33 1.62 5.84
CA LYS A 62 2.99 1.50 7.13
C LYS A 62 2.40 2.47 8.17
N ARG A 63 2.24 3.75 7.81
CA ARG A 63 1.64 4.75 8.71
C ARG A 63 0.19 4.43 9.06
N LEU A 64 -0.59 3.91 8.11
CA LEU A 64 -1.97 3.49 8.36
C LEU A 64 -2.02 2.28 9.31
N GLN A 65 -1.11 1.33 9.13
CA GLN A 65 -1.01 0.15 10.00
C GLN A 65 -0.61 0.53 11.43
N GLU A 66 0.28 1.50 11.61
CA GLU A 66 0.64 2.05 12.92
C GLU A 66 -0.57 2.71 13.61
N LYS A 67 -1.34 3.52 12.88
CA LYS A 67 -2.59 4.14 13.40
C LYS A 67 -3.66 3.12 13.76
N LEU A 68 -3.81 2.08 12.94
CA LEU A 68 -4.74 0.98 13.24
C LEU A 68 -4.35 0.27 14.53
N ARG A 69 -3.05 0.05 14.73
CA ARG A 69 -2.54 -0.59 15.96
C ARG A 69 -2.81 0.28 17.19
N SER A 70 -2.53 1.58 17.13
CA SER A 70 -2.81 2.48 18.25
C SER A 70 -4.30 2.53 18.57
N LEU A 71 -5.14 2.68 17.54
CA LEU A 71 -6.59 2.73 17.72
C LEU A 71 -7.15 1.42 18.30
N SER A 72 -6.61 0.28 17.88
CA SER A 72 -6.98 -1.03 18.43
C SER A 72 -6.60 -1.16 19.91
N GLN A 73 -5.43 -0.64 20.30
CA GLN A 73 -5.01 -0.63 21.71
C GLN A 73 -5.90 0.28 22.56
N ASP A 74 -6.21 1.48 22.08
CA ASP A 74 -7.10 2.42 22.75
C ASP A 74 -8.50 1.81 22.93
N PHE A 75 -8.99 1.08 21.92
CA PHE A 75 -10.28 0.41 21.98
C PHE A 75 -10.31 -0.72 23.02
N GLU A 76 -9.28 -1.57 23.07
CA GLU A 76 -9.20 -2.63 24.09
C GLU A 76 -9.08 -2.03 25.50
N GLN A 77 -8.30 -0.97 25.67
CA GLN A 77 -8.22 -0.27 26.96
C GLN A 77 -9.58 0.30 27.36
N TYR A 78 -10.29 0.95 26.43
CA TYR A 78 -11.62 1.48 26.70
C TYR A 78 -12.61 0.38 27.12
N LYS A 79 -12.53 -0.79 26.49
CA LYS A 79 -13.36 -1.95 26.83
C LYS A 79 -13.10 -2.41 28.27
N ILE A 80 -11.84 -2.58 28.65
CA ILE A 80 -11.44 -2.96 30.01
C ILE A 80 -11.91 -1.91 31.04
N ASP A 81 -11.71 -0.63 30.73
CA ASP A 81 -12.14 0.47 31.59
C ASP A 81 -13.66 0.49 31.77
N ASN A 82 -14.42 0.15 30.73
CA ASN A 82 -15.88 0.10 30.80
C ASN A 82 -16.37 -1.11 31.60
N GLU A 83 -15.75 -2.29 31.41
CA GLU A 83 -16.04 -3.50 32.19
C GLU A 83 -15.80 -3.25 33.69
N SER A 84 -14.63 -2.70 34.05
CA SER A 84 -14.30 -2.38 35.44
C SER A 84 -15.24 -1.34 36.06
N LYS A 85 -15.62 -0.28 35.34
CA LYS A 85 -16.63 0.69 35.80
C LYS A 85 -17.98 0.04 36.05
N THR A 86 -18.36 -0.91 35.21
CA THR A 86 -19.63 -1.64 35.34
C THR A 86 -19.62 -2.54 36.59
N GLU A 87 -18.52 -3.24 36.86
CA GLU A 87 -18.34 -4.02 38.08
C GLU A 87 -18.38 -3.14 39.33
N ILE A 88 -17.64 -2.02 39.34
CA ILE A 88 -17.63 -1.06 40.45
C ILE A 88 -19.05 -0.54 40.73
N LEU A 89 -19.78 -0.16 39.67
CA LEU A 89 -21.16 0.29 39.79
C LEU A 89 -22.05 -0.80 40.40
N PHE A 90 -21.90 -2.05 39.94
CA PHE A 90 -22.67 -3.19 40.45
C PHE A 90 -22.42 -3.42 41.95
N PHE A 91 -21.16 -3.48 42.38
CA PHE A 91 -20.81 -3.61 43.80
C PHE A 91 -21.34 -2.44 44.63
N SER A 92 -21.23 -1.21 44.13
CA SER A 92 -21.73 -0.03 44.82
C SER A 92 -23.26 -0.07 44.99
N VAL A 93 -24.00 -0.53 43.97
CA VAL A 93 -25.46 -0.66 44.05
C VAL A 93 -25.85 -1.70 45.09
N ILE A 94 -25.21 -2.88 45.09
CA ILE A 94 -25.47 -3.93 46.08
C ILE A 94 -25.26 -3.39 47.50
N TYR A 95 -24.11 -2.77 47.76
CA TYR A 95 -23.80 -2.22 49.08
C TYR A 95 -24.84 -1.20 49.55
N LEU A 96 -25.31 -0.32 48.67
CA LEU A 96 -26.33 0.68 48.99
C LEU A 96 -27.69 0.02 49.31
N VAL A 97 -28.07 -1.02 48.57
CA VAL A 97 -29.30 -1.79 48.81
C VAL A 97 -29.20 -2.52 50.15
N GLU A 98 -28.10 -3.22 50.42
CA GLU A 98 -27.89 -3.91 51.69
C GLU A 98 -27.97 -2.96 52.89
N ARG A 99 -27.30 -1.80 52.79
CA ARG A 99 -27.37 -0.76 53.83
C ARG A 99 -28.79 -0.27 54.06
N LYS A 100 -29.57 -0.06 52.98
CA LYS A 100 -30.98 0.36 53.09
C LYS A 100 -31.88 -0.71 53.69
N VAL A 101 -31.66 -1.99 53.36
CA VAL A 101 -32.39 -3.11 53.98
C VAL A 101 -32.09 -3.19 55.47
N GLN A 102 -30.84 -3.01 55.88
CA GLN A 102 -30.46 -2.97 57.29
C GLN A 102 -31.08 -1.79 58.05
N GLU A 103 -31.18 -0.61 57.42
CA GLU A 103 -31.87 0.55 57.99
C GLU A 103 -33.37 0.27 58.19
N ILE A 104 -34.04 -0.37 57.22
CA ILE A 104 -35.47 -0.73 57.30
C ILE A 104 -35.71 -1.77 58.40
N ASN A 105 -34.89 -2.83 58.47
CA ASN A 105 -35.06 -3.91 59.46
C ASN A 105 -34.75 -3.49 60.91
N ARG A 106 -34.16 -2.30 61.12
CA ARG A 106 -33.96 -1.72 62.46
C ARG A 106 -35.14 -0.87 62.93
N LEU A 107 -36.10 -0.54 62.06
CA LEU A 107 -37.34 0.17 62.38
C LEU A 107 -38.45 -0.85 62.71
#